data_AF-A0A5N5QMP1-F1
#
_entry.id   AF-A0A5N5QMP1-F1
#
_cell.length_a   1.000
_cell.length_b   1.000
_cell.length_c   1.000
_cell.angle_alpha   90.00
_cell.angle_beta   90.00
_cell.angle_gamma   90.00
#
_symmetry.space_group_name_H-M   'P 1'
#
loop_
_entity.id
_entity.type
_entity.pdbx_description
1 polymer ?
#
loop_
_entity_poly.entity_id
_entity_poly.type
_entity_poly.pdbx_seq_one_letter_code
_entity_poly.pdbx_strand_id
1 'polypeptide(L)'
;MVDPAVAYQPNKGYGAFDRGVADDIFLKEPNGTIHKGVVWPGVAVYPDWFHPKVDAYWTNEFQKFFNPSTGIDIDGVWIDMNEPASFCNYPCDNPDEQAVGNPPPRTTGPPDANTPIFQNSAKRSLGTRQSTELNYNDPPYKIGNALPYLGDHTAHMDIKHANGLMEYDTHNLYGTMMSSKTRDAMLARRPGKKPLIITRSTFAGAGAKVGKWLGDNLSEWEHYRFSIAGMLAMAGIYQVPMVGSDVCGFGANTTETLCARWAMLGAFYPFYRNHNGDTSISQEFYIWPTVAQAARNAISIRYQLMDYMYTAMQQAHEDGSPVLNSLWFKYPGDANTYGIDLQFFYGDSILVSPVTAENSTSVDIYLPKDTFYDFVTYQPVQGKGATVSLTNVNFTTIPVHIKGGSILPLRSSSAMTTKALREKDFNIVVAPGSDGKASGQLYIDDGVSLKPGSSTRLQLNYINKQLTVAGSTGFKTNSKIATVTFLGVSQKPNAVYLDSRKISPSSWKYDSNAKTVVLTVGKSLGGLTARLA
;
A
#
# COMPACT_ATOMS: atom_id res chain seq x y z
N MET A 1 8.19 -0.93 -14.91
CA MET A 1 9.01 -0.05 -14.05
C MET A 1 9.64 1.01 -14.95
N VAL A 2 9.81 2.23 -14.46
CA VAL A 2 10.43 3.34 -15.20
C VAL A 2 11.33 4.12 -14.22
N ASP A 3 12.61 4.24 -14.56
CA ASP A 3 13.56 5.06 -13.81
C ASP A 3 13.61 6.48 -14.38
N PRO A 4 14.02 7.49 -13.58
CA PRO A 4 14.18 8.85 -14.09
C PRO A 4 15.42 8.98 -14.99
N ALA A 5 16.46 8.19 -14.73
CA ALA A 5 17.74 8.29 -15.41
C ALA A 5 17.64 7.77 -16.85
N VAL A 6 18.17 8.55 -17.79
CA VAL A 6 18.21 8.22 -19.21
C VAL A 6 19.64 7.83 -19.57
N ALA A 7 19.82 6.69 -20.25
CA ALA A 7 21.14 6.23 -20.66
C ALA A 7 21.89 7.31 -21.46
N TYR A 8 23.13 7.61 -21.09
CA TYR A 8 23.98 8.57 -21.79
C TYR A 8 24.52 7.94 -23.08
N GLN A 9 23.93 8.28 -24.23
CA GLN A 9 24.18 7.59 -25.51
C GLN A 9 24.42 8.59 -26.66
N PRO A 10 25.44 9.48 -26.56
CA PRO A 10 25.71 10.48 -27.58
C PRO A 10 26.05 9.85 -28.93
N ASN A 11 25.41 10.32 -29.99
CA ASN A 11 25.62 9.87 -31.37
C ASN A 11 25.31 8.37 -31.60
N LYS A 12 24.46 7.77 -30.75
CA LYS A 12 24.03 6.37 -30.90
C LYS A 12 22.58 6.22 -31.39
N GLY A 13 21.89 7.33 -31.67
CA GLY A 13 20.50 7.32 -32.13
C GLY A 13 19.50 6.90 -31.05
N TYR A 14 19.85 7.07 -29.77
CA TYR A 14 18.97 6.75 -28.67
C TYR A 14 17.97 7.89 -28.46
N GLY A 15 16.80 7.76 -29.10
CA GLY A 15 15.87 8.88 -29.25
C GLY A 15 15.41 9.55 -27.94
N ALA A 16 15.31 8.82 -26.83
CA ALA A 16 14.96 9.43 -25.53
C ALA A 16 16.07 10.38 -25.05
N PHE A 17 17.33 9.97 -25.15
CA PHE A 17 18.47 10.83 -24.86
C PHE A 17 18.59 11.98 -25.86
N ASP A 18 18.53 11.69 -27.16
CA ASP A 18 18.71 12.70 -28.22
C ASP A 18 17.67 13.82 -28.12
N ARG A 19 16.40 13.49 -27.83
CA ARG A 19 15.34 14.49 -27.60
C ARG A 19 15.58 15.29 -26.33
N GLY A 20 16.02 14.65 -25.24
CA GLY A 20 16.33 15.36 -24.00
C GLY A 20 17.49 16.35 -24.17
N VAL A 21 18.51 15.98 -24.95
CA VAL A 21 19.61 16.90 -25.31
C VAL A 21 19.10 18.04 -26.19
N ALA A 22 18.27 17.74 -27.20
CA ALA A 22 17.70 18.76 -28.08
C ALA A 22 16.82 19.78 -27.33
N ASP A 23 16.12 19.34 -26.28
CA ASP A 23 15.29 20.20 -25.44
C ASP A 23 16.05 20.84 -24.27
N ASP A 24 17.31 20.47 -24.06
CA ASP A 24 18.19 20.94 -22.97
C ASP A 24 17.62 20.68 -21.56
N ILE A 25 16.99 19.52 -21.36
CA ILE A 25 16.22 19.21 -20.13
C ILE A 25 17.00 18.51 -19.03
N PHE A 26 18.27 18.13 -19.24
CA PHE A 26 19.03 17.36 -18.25
C PHE A 26 19.69 18.28 -17.21
N LEU A 27 19.87 17.78 -15.98
CA LEU A 27 20.64 18.44 -14.94
C LEU A 27 22.05 18.78 -15.44
N LYS A 28 22.60 19.91 -14.99
CA LYS A 28 23.92 20.41 -15.40
C LYS A 28 24.79 20.72 -14.21
N GLU A 29 26.07 20.39 -14.33
CA GLU A 29 27.12 20.79 -13.40
C GLU A 29 27.34 22.32 -13.44
N PRO A 30 28.00 22.92 -12.43
CA PRO A 30 28.30 24.35 -12.41
C PRO A 30 29.07 24.87 -13.64
N ASN A 31 29.85 24.01 -14.29
CA ASN A 31 30.59 24.33 -15.53
C ASN A 31 29.72 24.26 -16.81
N GLY A 32 28.42 23.98 -16.68
CA GLY A 32 27.45 23.90 -17.78
C GLY A 32 27.41 22.56 -18.52
N THR A 33 28.24 21.58 -18.15
CA THR A 33 28.19 20.23 -18.72
C THR A 33 27.02 19.44 -18.14
N ILE A 34 26.50 18.46 -18.89
CA ILE A 34 25.40 17.61 -18.40
C ILE A 34 25.91 16.76 -17.23
N HIS A 35 25.20 16.81 -16.10
CA HIS A 35 25.48 15.96 -14.95
C HIS A 35 25.29 14.49 -15.31
N LYS A 36 26.27 13.67 -14.94
CA LYS A 36 26.29 12.23 -15.20
C LYS A 36 26.39 11.47 -13.90
N GLY A 37 25.61 10.42 -13.78
CA GLY A 37 25.77 9.40 -12.75
C GLY A 37 25.81 8.01 -13.37
N VAL A 38 25.82 7.00 -12.52
CA VAL A 38 25.76 5.59 -12.92
C VAL A 38 24.49 4.97 -12.35
N VAL A 39 23.72 4.24 -13.17
CA VAL A 39 22.56 3.45 -12.72
C VAL A 39 22.47 2.17 -13.59
N TRP A 40 21.30 1.54 -13.67
CA TRP A 40 21.07 0.29 -14.43
C TRP A 40 21.59 0.26 -15.88
N PRO A 41 21.48 1.34 -16.69
CA PRO A 41 22.02 1.32 -18.06
C PRO A 41 23.53 1.65 -18.14
N GLY A 42 24.23 1.75 -17.01
CA GLY A 42 25.58 2.32 -16.92
C GLY A 42 25.52 3.83 -16.73
N VAL A 43 26.36 4.58 -17.45
CA VAL A 43 26.37 6.05 -17.39
C VAL A 43 25.03 6.61 -17.86
N ALA A 44 24.43 7.47 -17.05
CA ALA A 44 23.11 8.01 -17.25
C ALA A 44 23.04 9.50 -16.89
N VAL A 45 22.01 10.18 -17.41
CA VAL A 45 21.71 11.58 -17.20
C VAL A 45 20.29 11.73 -16.62
N TYR A 46 20.05 12.81 -15.90
CA TYR A 46 18.84 12.98 -15.08
C TYR A 46 18.02 14.18 -15.57
N PRO A 47 16.72 14.03 -15.85
CA PRO A 47 15.86 15.15 -16.18
C PRO A 47 15.77 16.18 -15.04
N ASP A 48 15.89 17.45 -15.38
CA ASP A 48 15.58 18.55 -14.47
C ASP A 48 14.07 18.79 -14.44
N TRP A 49 13.42 18.38 -13.35
CA TRP A 49 11.96 18.53 -13.20
C TRP A 49 11.49 19.98 -13.10
N PHE A 50 12.40 20.95 -12.93
CA PHE A 50 12.10 22.38 -12.97
C PHE A 50 12.22 22.98 -14.38
N HIS A 51 12.77 22.25 -15.36
CA HIS A 51 12.93 22.76 -16.71
C HIS A 51 11.56 22.90 -17.42
N PRO A 52 11.26 24.04 -18.07
CA PRO A 52 9.93 24.31 -18.62
C PRO A 52 9.48 23.35 -19.73
N LYS A 53 10.42 22.66 -20.39
CA LYS A 53 10.12 21.66 -21.44
C LYS A 53 9.99 20.23 -20.92
N VAL A 54 10.32 19.96 -19.65
CA VAL A 54 10.40 18.58 -19.13
C VAL A 54 9.06 17.85 -19.20
N ASP A 55 7.94 18.57 -19.04
CA ASP A 55 6.60 18.00 -19.07
C ASP A 55 6.22 17.47 -20.46
N ALA A 56 6.53 18.25 -21.50
CA ALA A 56 6.32 17.85 -22.88
C ALA A 56 7.22 16.67 -23.25
N TYR A 57 8.49 16.72 -22.83
CA TYR A 57 9.44 15.62 -23.02
C TYR A 57 8.94 14.32 -22.38
N TRP A 58 8.67 14.33 -21.07
CA TRP A 58 8.29 13.13 -20.32
C TRP A 58 6.95 12.54 -20.80
N THR A 59 5.97 13.40 -21.08
CA THR A 59 4.67 12.97 -21.64
C THR A 59 4.85 12.32 -23.01
N ASN A 60 5.69 12.90 -23.87
CA ASN A 60 5.96 12.36 -25.20
C ASN A 60 6.69 11.00 -25.12
N GLU A 61 7.65 10.82 -24.20
CA GLU A 61 8.30 9.52 -24.00
C GLU A 61 7.29 8.45 -23.57
N PHE A 62 6.39 8.77 -22.64
CA PHE A 62 5.31 7.86 -22.24
C PHE A 62 4.35 7.54 -23.38
N GLN A 63 3.94 8.53 -24.17
CA GLN A 63 3.03 8.32 -25.30
C GLN A 63 3.65 7.48 -26.43
N LYS A 64 4.97 7.59 -26.64
CA LYS A 64 5.70 6.80 -27.63
C LYS A 64 5.91 5.37 -27.17
N PHE A 65 6.47 5.17 -25.98
CA PHE A 65 6.86 3.84 -25.51
C PHE A 65 5.65 3.03 -25.03
N PHE A 66 4.74 3.66 -24.29
CA PHE A 66 3.52 3.02 -23.81
C PHE A 66 2.33 3.26 -24.75
N ASN A 67 2.55 3.39 -26.05
CA ASN A 67 1.45 3.55 -27.01
C ASN A 67 0.58 2.27 -27.06
N PRO A 68 -0.76 2.34 -26.95
CA PRO A 68 -1.60 1.13 -26.99
C PRO A 68 -1.62 0.42 -28.36
N SER A 69 -1.26 1.12 -29.44
CA SER A 69 -1.27 0.57 -30.80
C SER A 69 0.11 0.14 -31.28
N THR A 70 1.17 0.85 -30.88
CA THR A 70 2.55 0.62 -31.39
C THR A 70 3.54 0.22 -30.30
N GLY A 71 3.15 0.21 -29.03
CA GLY A 71 4.02 -0.05 -27.89
C GLY A 71 3.34 -0.93 -26.84
N ILE A 72 3.72 -0.77 -25.57
CA ILE A 72 3.17 -1.57 -24.46
C ILE A 72 1.96 -0.86 -23.84
N ASP A 73 0.79 -1.49 -23.85
CA ASP A 73 -0.40 -0.95 -23.18
C ASP A 73 -0.35 -1.24 -21.67
N ILE A 74 -0.10 -0.21 -20.86
CA ILE A 74 -0.05 -0.30 -19.41
C ILE A 74 -1.25 0.38 -18.74
N ASP A 75 -1.72 -0.22 -17.64
CA ASP A 75 -2.80 0.33 -16.81
C ASP A 75 -2.31 1.19 -15.63
N GLY A 76 -1.07 0.95 -15.20
CA GLY A 76 -0.40 1.66 -14.12
C GLY A 76 1.12 1.61 -14.32
N VAL A 77 1.83 2.45 -13.59
CA VAL A 77 3.29 2.56 -13.71
C VAL A 77 3.95 2.55 -12.34
N TRP A 78 5.02 1.77 -12.25
CA TRP A 78 5.92 1.77 -11.11
C TRP A 78 7.13 2.63 -11.49
N ILE A 79 7.33 3.75 -10.79
CA ILE A 79 8.50 4.61 -10.96
C ILE A 79 9.47 4.40 -9.80
N ASP A 80 10.73 4.17 -10.11
CA ASP A 80 11.77 3.77 -9.16
C ASP A 80 13.04 4.59 -9.35
N MET A 81 14.04 4.40 -8.49
CA MET A 81 15.36 5.02 -8.60
C MET A 81 15.33 6.56 -8.55
N ASN A 82 14.28 7.11 -7.94
CA ASN A 82 13.90 8.51 -8.09
C ASN A 82 14.17 9.40 -6.87
N GLU A 83 15.17 9.06 -6.07
CA GLU A 83 15.68 9.91 -5.01
C GLU A 83 16.26 11.25 -5.50
N PRO A 84 17.06 11.38 -6.59
CA PRO A 84 17.48 10.41 -7.63
C PRO A 84 18.64 9.50 -7.22
N ALA A 85 18.50 8.19 -7.40
CA ALA A 85 19.55 7.26 -7.04
C ALA A 85 20.66 7.18 -8.10
N SER A 86 21.90 7.09 -7.64
CA SER A 86 23.07 6.73 -8.43
C SER A 86 23.94 5.71 -7.70
N PHE A 87 24.63 4.85 -8.46
CA PHE A 87 25.66 3.95 -7.96
C PHE A 87 27.03 4.64 -7.80
N CYS A 88 27.13 5.90 -8.22
CA CYS A 88 28.36 6.69 -8.10
C CYS A 88 28.60 7.17 -6.66
N ASN A 89 29.84 7.08 -6.21
CA ASN A 89 30.30 7.78 -5.02
C ASN A 89 30.72 9.20 -5.40
N TYR A 90 30.37 10.18 -4.57
CA TYR A 90 30.81 11.57 -4.76
C TYR A 90 32.36 11.62 -4.68
N PRO A 91 33.05 12.36 -5.57
CA PRO A 91 32.54 13.34 -6.55
C PRO A 91 32.16 12.80 -7.93
N CYS A 92 32.20 11.48 -8.17
CA CYS A 92 31.88 10.86 -9.47
C CYS A 92 32.62 11.49 -10.68
N ASP A 93 33.88 11.91 -10.49
CA ASP A 93 34.68 12.60 -11.55
C ASP A 93 34.82 11.78 -12.84
N ASN A 94 34.78 10.45 -12.74
CA ASN A 94 34.84 9.52 -13.86
C ASN A 94 33.69 8.49 -13.80
N PRO A 95 32.48 8.84 -14.28
CA PRO A 95 31.33 7.94 -14.26
C PRO A 95 31.54 6.67 -15.08
N ASP A 96 32.31 6.71 -16.16
CA ASP A 96 32.60 5.55 -17.00
C ASP A 96 33.42 4.49 -16.24
N GLU A 97 34.37 4.93 -15.40
CA GLU A 97 35.14 4.03 -14.52
C GLU A 97 34.28 3.46 -13.39
N GLN A 98 33.45 4.31 -12.75
CA GLN A 98 32.54 3.85 -11.69
C GLN A 98 31.40 2.98 -12.24
N ALA A 99 31.11 3.04 -13.54
CA ALA A 99 30.18 2.14 -14.22
C ALA A 99 30.74 0.73 -14.41
N VAL A 100 32.06 0.53 -14.31
CA VAL A 100 32.66 -0.81 -14.43
C VAL A 100 32.20 -1.68 -13.26
N GLY A 101 31.48 -2.76 -13.59
CA GLY A 101 30.87 -3.64 -12.58
C GLY A 101 29.58 -3.10 -11.99
N ASN A 102 29.00 -2.03 -12.54
CA ASN A 102 27.74 -1.43 -12.12
C ASN A 102 26.74 -1.32 -13.31
N PRO A 103 25.49 -1.77 -13.15
CA PRO A 103 25.02 -2.57 -12.02
C PRO A 103 25.84 -3.86 -11.89
N PRO A 104 26.01 -4.40 -10.66
CA PRO A 104 26.68 -5.68 -10.47
C PRO A 104 26.11 -6.69 -11.47
N PRO A 105 26.95 -7.35 -12.28
CA PRO A 105 26.46 -8.33 -13.24
C PRO A 105 25.66 -9.38 -12.47
N ARG A 106 24.52 -9.84 -13.01
CA ARG A 106 23.72 -10.90 -12.37
C ARG A 106 24.62 -12.05 -11.95
N THR A 107 24.73 -12.28 -10.65
CA THR A 107 25.90 -13.01 -10.13
C THR A 107 25.77 -14.53 -10.08
N THR A 108 24.61 -15.20 -10.29
CA THR A 108 24.57 -16.67 -10.01
C THR A 108 23.48 -17.52 -10.71
N GLY A 109 23.88 -18.72 -11.18
CA GLY A 109 23.12 -19.99 -10.98
C GLY A 109 23.36 -20.55 -9.56
N PRO A 110 22.63 -21.58 -9.09
CA PRO A 110 22.35 -21.81 -7.65
C PRO A 110 23.61 -21.84 -6.74
N PRO A 111 23.55 -21.27 -5.52
CA PRO A 111 24.73 -21.15 -4.66
C PRO A 111 25.16 -22.47 -3.98
N ASP A 112 26.47 -22.58 -3.73
CA ASP A 112 27.09 -23.57 -2.84
C ASP A 112 26.72 -23.27 -1.38
N ALA A 113 26.32 -24.31 -0.64
CA ALA A 113 25.72 -24.25 0.69
C ALA A 113 26.64 -23.78 1.82
N ASN A 114 27.92 -23.47 1.54
CA ASN A 114 28.94 -23.25 2.59
C ASN A 114 29.66 -21.89 2.53
N THR A 115 29.11 -20.87 1.87
CA THR A 115 29.79 -19.56 1.76
C THR A 115 29.63 -18.71 3.04
N PRO A 116 30.70 -18.36 3.78
CA PRO A 116 30.61 -17.52 4.97
C PRO A 116 30.53 -16.02 4.63
N ILE A 117 29.73 -15.27 5.39
CA ILE A 117 29.56 -13.81 5.29
C ILE A 117 30.08 -13.17 6.57
N PHE A 118 31.01 -12.22 6.48
CA PHE A 118 31.16 -10.96 7.27
C PHE A 118 32.57 -10.37 7.07
N GLN A 119 32.67 -9.08 6.70
CA GLN A 119 33.86 -8.26 6.95
C GLN A 119 33.49 -6.83 7.38
N ASN A 120 34.39 -6.26 8.18
CA ASN A 120 34.22 -5.13 9.09
C ASN A 120 34.00 -3.76 8.42
N SER A 121 33.25 -2.90 9.13
CA SER A 121 33.13 -1.48 8.86
C SER A 121 34.36 -0.67 9.33
N ALA A 122 34.79 0.29 8.51
CA ALA A 122 35.91 1.17 8.78
C ALA A 122 35.54 2.36 9.69
N LYS A 123 36.50 2.81 10.51
CA LYS A 123 36.40 3.97 11.42
C LYS A 123 36.43 5.29 10.66
N ARG A 124 35.51 6.21 10.97
CA ARG A 124 35.51 7.61 10.49
C ARG A 124 36.40 8.50 11.36
N SER A 125 37.18 9.38 10.73
CA SER A 125 37.84 10.51 11.37
C SER A 125 37.24 11.83 10.88
N LEU A 126 36.99 12.77 11.80
CA LEU A 126 36.48 14.11 11.50
C LEU A 126 37.65 15.09 11.31
N GLY A 127 37.72 15.74 10.15
CA GLY A 127 38.62 16.87 9.88
C GLY A 127 37.86 18.20 9.86
N THR A 128 38.49 19.25 10.39
CA THR A 128 37.97 20.62 10.48
C THR A 128 38.37 21.49 9.28
N ARG A 129 37.47 22.45 8.97
CA ARG A 129 37.30 23.28 7.75
C ARG A 129 38.46 24.19 7.32
N GLN A 130 38.48 24.49 6.01
CA GLN A 130 38.67 25.84 5.47
C GLN A 130 38.08 25.98 4.05
N SER A 131 37.07 26.84 3.87
CA SER A 131 36.66 27.45 2.58
C SER A 131 35.60 28.52 2.86
N THR A 132 35.72 29.69 2.21
CA THR A 132 34.75 30.80 2.25
C THR A 132 33.61 30.62 1.24
N GLU A 133 33.67 29.62 0.37
CA GLU A 133 32.56 29.17 -0.47
C GLU A 133 31.88 27.96 0.17
N LEU A 134 30.54 28.01 0.25
CA LEU A 134 29.74 26.95 0.83
C LEU A 134 29.87 25.69 -0.06
N ASN A 135 30.52 24.64 0.44
CA ASN A 135 30.46 23.34 -0.19
C ASN A 135 29.09 22.70 0.09
N TYR A 136 28.21 22.68 -0.91
CA TYR A 136 26.87 22.12 -0.78
C TYR A 136 26.88 20.60 -0.58
N ASN A 137 27.90 19.88 -1.06
CA ASN A 137 28.03 18.44 -0.88
C ASN A 137 28.61 18.07 0.50
N ASP A 138 29.35 18.98 1.15
CA ASP A 138 29.84 18.84 2.52
C ASP A 138 29.52 20.09 3.38
N PRO A 139 28.25 20.26 3.80
CA PRO A 139 27.83 21.47 4.45
C PRO A 139 28.45 21.65 5.85
N PRO A 140 28.47 22.90 6.36
CA PRO A 140 28.92 23.27 7.69
C PRO A 140 28.44 22.36 8.82
N TYR A 141 27.19 21.91 8.71
CA TYR A 141 26.49 21.06 9.64
C TYR A 141 26.11 19.77 8.91
N LYS A 142 26.74 18.66 9.30
CA LYS A 142 26.43 17.35 8.73
C LYS A 142 25.18 16.79 9.41
N ILE A 143 24.16 16.48 8.62
CA ILE A 143 23.02 15.68 9.09
C ILE A 143 23.47 14.23 9.29
N GLY A 144 22.70 13.44 10.05
CA GLY A 144 22.96 12.02 10.28
C GLY A 144 22.67 11.13 9.06
N ASN A 145 23.24 11.45 7.90
CA ASN A 145 23.09 10.66 6.68
C ASN A 145 23.93 9.37 6.74
N ALA A 146 23.50 8.34 6.02
CA ALA A 146 24.20 7.06 5.97
C ALA A 146 25.62 7.20 5.41
N LEU A 147 25.82 8.10 4.44
CA LEU A 147 27.07 8.31 3.74
C LEU A 147 27.75 9.64 4.13
N PRO A 148 29.08 9.79 3.88
CA PRO A 148 29.83 10.95 4.33
C PRO A 148 29.42 12.27 3.70
N TYR A 149 29.09 12.28 2.41
CA TYR A 149 28.70 13.48 1.66
C TYR A 149 27.23 13.42 1.24
N LEU A 150 26.63 14.59 1.03
CA LEU A 150 25.24 14.65 0.59
C LEU A 150 25.05 14.17 -0.86
N GLY A 151 26.02 14.46 -1.73
CA GLY A 151 26.00 14.00 -3.13
C GLY A 151 26.38 12.53 -3.33
N ASP A 152 26.70 11.78 -2.26
CA ASP A 152 27.00 10.35 -2.39
C ASP A 152 25.75 9.59 -2.84
N HIS A 153 25.91 8.75 -3.87
CA HIS A 153 24.83 7.94 -4.45
C HIS A 153 23.63 8.74 -4.98
N THR A 154 23.84 10.01 -5.32
CA THR A 154 22.79 10.88 -5.88
C THR A 154 23.37 12.02 -6.73
N ALA A 155 22.53 12.97 -7.13
CA ALA A 155 22.92 14.17 -7.85
C ALA A 155 23.77 15.10 -6.97
N HIS A 156 24.68 15.86 -7.58
CA HIS A 156 25.50 16.81 -6.83
C HIS A 156 24.67 17.99 -6.30
N MET A 157 24.91 18.37 -5.05
CA MET A 157 24.10 19.36 -4.34
C MET A 157 24.31 20.81 -4.84
N ASP A 158 25.40 21.06 -5.55
CA ASP A 158 25.75 22.34 -6.19
C ASP A 158 25.21 22.47 -7.63
N ILE A 159 24.44 21.49 -8.10
CA ILE A 159 23.67 21.63 -9.34
C ILE A 159 22.62 22.73 -9.17
N LYS A 160 22.59 23.64 -10.15
CA LYS A 160 21.58 24.70 -10.24
C LYS A 160 20.53 24.33 -11.30
N HIS A 161 19.29 24.18 -10.87
CA HIS A 161 18.16 23.90 -11.74
C HIS A 161 17.86 25.06 -12.70
N ALA A 162 17.13 24.76 -13.76
CA ALA A 162 16.74 25.71 -14.81
C ALA A 162 15.98 26.95 -14.29
N ASN A 163 15.27 26.81 -13.16
CA ASN A 163 14.56 27.92 -12.51
C ASN A 163 15.43 28.69 -11.50
N GLY A 164 16.68 28.30 -11.32
CA GLY A 164 17.65 28.94 -10.45
C GLY A 164 17.75 28.41 -9.01
N LEU A 165 16.92 27.43 -8.62
CA LEU A 165 17.04 26.74 -7.34
C LEU A 165 18.24 25.79 -7.32
N MET A 166 18.77 25.49 -6.14
CA MET A 166 19.88 24.55 -5.95
C MET A 166 19.35 23.17 -5.60
N GLU A 167 19.97 22.11 -6.14
CA GLU A 167 19.66 20.72 -5.77
C GLU A 167 19.75 20.51 -4.25
N TYR A 168 20.71 21.16 -3.56
CA TYR A 168 20.77 21.19 -2.09
C TYR A 168 19.44 21.52 -1.40
N ASP A 169 18.68 22.48 -1.94
CA ASP A 169 17.41 22.94 -1.36
C ASP A 169 16.22 22.07 -1.81
N THR A 170 16.34 21.37 -2.94
CA THR A 170 15.22 20.72 -3.63
C THR A 170 15.34 19.21 -3.79
N HIS A 171 16.46 18.61 -3.41
CA HIS A 171 16.78 17.19 -3.59
C HIS A 171 15.63 16.27 -3.16
N ASN A 172 15.12 16.47 -1.93
CA ASN A 172 14.04 15.67 -1.37
C ASN A 172 12.70 15.77 -2.13
N LEU A 173 12.57 16.71 -3.07
CA LEU A 173 11.38 16.88 -3.92
C LEU A 173 11.46 16.06 -5.21
N TYR A 174 12.64 15.62 -5.65
CA TYR A 174 12.87 15.05 -6.98
C TYR A 174 11.89 13.93 -7.34
N GLY A 175 11.76 12.92 -6.47
CA GLY A 175 10.84 11.80 -6.70
C GLY A 175 9.36 12.20 -6.73
N THR A 176 8.98 13.20 -5.92
CA THR A 176 7.60 13.74 -5.89
C THR A 176 7.29 14.56 -7.14
N MET A 177 8.30 15.25 -7.69
CA MET A 177 8.16 15.95 -8.97
C MET A 177 8.01 14.94 -10.11
N MET A 178 8.86 13.92 -10.22
CA MET A 178 8.71 12.82 -11.19
C MET A 178 7.33 12.15 -11.07
N SER A 179 6.85 11.93 -9.85
CA SER A 179 5.52 11.39 -9.56
C SER A 179 4.41 12.24 -10.17
N SER A 180 4.49 13.56 -10.00
CA SER A 180 3.52 14.51 -10.58
C SER A 180 3.58 14.48 -12.11
N LYS A 181 4.77 14.54 -12.71
CA LYS A 181 4.93 14.54 -14.17
C LYS A 181 4.45 13.22 -14.79
N THR A 182 4.73 12.10 -14.14
CA THR A 182 4.26 10.76 -14.54
C THR A 182 2.73 10.66 -14.48
N ARG A 183 2.10 11.30 -13.49
CA ARG A 183 0.64 11.37 -13.42
C ARG A 183 0.03 12.09 -14.62
N ASP A 184 0.62 13.22 -14.99
CA ASP A 184 0.14 13.99 -16.14
C ASP A 184 0.37 13.22 -17.46
N ALA A 185 1.52 12.56 -17.60
CA ALA A 185 1.81 11.68 -18.73
C ALA A 185 0.82 10.50 -18.84
N MET A 186 0.49 9.84 -17.73
CA MET A 186 -0.51 8.76 -17.70
C MET A 186 -1.92 9.26 -18.01
N LEU A 187 -2.28 10.48 -17.59
CA LEU A 187 -3.56 11.10 -17.93
C LEU A 187 -3.64 11.48 -19.42
N ALA A 188 -2.55 11.97 -20.00
CA ALA A 188 -2.47 12.22 -21.44
C ALA A 188 -2.59 10.93 -22.25
N ARG A 189 -2.04 9.82 -21.73
CA ARG A 189 -2.14 8.48 -22.34
C ARG A 189 -3.54 7.88 -22.21
N ARG A 190 -4.18 8.00 -21.05
CA ARG A 190 -5.50 7.42 -20.74
C ARG A 190 -6.47 8.52 -20.26
N PRO A 191 -6.92 9.44 -21.15
CA PRO A 191 -7.77 10.55 -20.75
C PRO A 191 -9.01 10.09 -19.99
N GLY A 192 -9.28 10.74 -18.86
CA GLY A 192 -10.45 10.45 -18.04
C GLY A 192 -10.38 9.19 -17.18
N LYS A 193 -9.29 8.41 -17.20
CA LYS A 193 -9.10 7.25 -16.30
C LYS A 193 -8.20 7.58 -15.11
N LYS A 194 -8.47 7.01 -13.93
CA LYS A 194 -7.63 7.11 -12.73
C LYS A 194 -6.25 6.49 -13.04
N PRO A 195 -5.13 7.24 -12.90
CA PRO A 195 -3.80 6.65 -13.01
C PRO A 195 -3.43 5.92 -11.71
N LEU A 196 -2.81 4.74 -11.83
CA LEU A 196 -2.12 4.08 -10.72
C LEU A 196 -0.63 4.27 -10.88
N ILE A 197 -0.01 4.95 -9.92
CA ILE A 197 1.43 5.19 -9.88
C ILE A 197 1.94 4.74 -8.53
N ILE A 198 2.97 3.89 -8.53
CA ILE A 198 3.67 3.47 -7.32
C ILE A 198 5.08 4.02 -7.40
N THR A 199 5.49 4.82 -6.41
CA THR A 199 6.79 5.51 -6.38
C THR A 199 7.65 5.14 -5.18
N ARG A 200 8.98 5.23 -5.33
CA ARG A 200 9.92 5.02 -4.23
C ARG A 200 10.03 6.26 -3.38
N SER A 201 10.64 7.32 -3.91
CA SER A 201 10.87 8.56 -3.20
C SER A 201 9.60 9.40 -3.10
N THR A 202 9.32 9.92 -1.90
CA THR A 202 8.12 10.70 -1.59
C THR A 202 8.45 11.83 -0.62
N PHE A 203 7.81 12.97 -0.81
CA PHE A 203 7.79 14.10 0.11
C PHE A 203 6.35 14.40 0.57
N ALA A 204 6.19 15.30 1.53
CA ALA A 204 4.87 15.70 2.03
C ALA A 204 3.92 16.10 0.89
N GLY A 205 2.71 15.53 0.89
CA GLY A 205 1.68 15.75 -0.14
C GLY A 205 1.75 14.81 -1.35
N ALA A 206 2.77 13.95 -1.48
CA ALA A 206 2.87 13.00 -2.60
C ALA A 206 1.64 12.06 -2.70
N GLY A 207 1.09 11.64 -1.56
CA GLY A 207 -0.05 10.73 -1.48
C GLY A 207 -1.35 11.22 -2.14
N ALA A 208 -1.46 12.53 -2.42
CA ALA A 208 -2.57 13.08 -3.21
C ALA A 208 -2.55 12.65 -4.69
N LYS A 209 -1.41 12.15 -5.18
CA LYS A 209 -1.19 11.83 -6.59
C LYS A 209 -0.75 10.39 -6.85
N VAL A 210 -0.07 9.75 -5.89
CA VAL A 210 0.59 8.46 -6.08
C VAL A 210 0.48 7.56 -4.85
N GLY A 211 0.67 6.26 -5.06
CA GLY A 211 0.95 5.30 -4.01
C GLY A 211 2.46 5.05 -3.85
N LYS A 212 2.83 4.27 -2.85
CA LYS A 212 4.21 3.97 -2.46
C LYS A 212 4.38 2.50 -2.09
N TRP A 213 5.57 1.95 -2.27
CA TRP A 213 6.00 0.76 -1.52
C TRP A 213 7.14 1.12 -0.57
N LEU A 214 7.36 0.32 0.48
CA LEU A 214 8.37 0.61 1.50
C LEU A 214 9.83 0.41 1.05
N GLY A 215 10.08 0.08 -0.22
CA GLY A 215 11.42 -0.17 -0.72
C GLY A 215 11.86 -1.61 -0.49
N ASP A 216 13.18 -1.79 -0.57
CA ASP A 216 13.85 -3.08 -0.70
C ASP A 216 14.02 -3.77 0.66
N ASN A 217 12.90 -4.24 1.23
CA ASN A 217 12.91 -4.97 2.49
C ASN A 217 13.57 -6.35 2.37
N LEU A 218 14.20 -6.83 3.44
CA LEU A 218 14.74 -8.18 3.48
C LEU A 218 13.66 -9.22 3.81
N SER A 219 13.88 -10.44 3.36
CA SER A 219 13.08 -11.63 3.65
C SER A 219 13.35 -12.16 5.07
N GLU A 220 13.13 -11.30 6.07
CA GLU A 220 13.43 -11.54 7.48
C GLU A 220 12.24 -11.16 8.38
N TRP A 221 12.11 -11.82 9.53
CA TRP A 221 11.01 -11.55 10.49
C TRP A 221 11.04 -10.14 11.08
N GLU A 222 12.21 -9.52 11.15
CA GLU A 222 12.33 -8.13 11.56
C GLU A 222 11.69 -7.18 10.55
N HIS A 223 11.99 -7.36 9.26
CA HIS A 223 11.37 -6.58 8.18
C HIS A 223 9.87 -6.86 8.04
N TYR A 224 9.43 -8.09 8.34
CA TYR A 224 8.00 -8.42 8.49
C TYR A 224 7.33 -7.53 9.54
N ARG A 225 7.96 -7.31 10.70
CA ARG A 225 7.44 -6.41 11.74
C ARG A 225 7.53 -4.94 11.35
N PHE A 226 8.66 -4.51 10.79
CA PHE A 226 8.85 -3.13 10.31
C PHE A 226 7.83 -2.73 9.25
N SER A 227 7.36 -3.67 8.45
CA SER A 227 6.29 -3.41 7.48
C SER A 227 5.05 -2.82 8.15
N ILE A 228 4.66 -3.29 9.35
CA ILE A 228 3.44 -2.86 10.03
C ILE A 228 3.58 -1.41 10.49
N ALA A 229 4.68 -1.08 11.17
CA ALA A 229 4.96 0.28 11.60
C ALA A 229 5.10 1.25 10.40
N GLY A 230 5.79 0.82 9.34
CA GLY A 230 5.93 1.60 8.11
C GLY A 230 4.59 1.86 7.40
N MET A 231 3.71 0.86 7.35
CA MET A 231 2.35 1.02 6.84
C MET A 231 1.56 2.04 7.66
N LEU A 232 1.59 1.94 8.99
CA LEU A 232 0.90 2.86 9.90
C LEU A 232 1.38 4.31 9.73
N ALA A 233 2.69 4.51 9.64
CA ALA A 233 3.26 5.83 9.40
C ALA A 233 2.79 6.42 8.06
N MET A 234 2.88 5.65 6.98
CA MET A 234 2.54 6.12 5.63
C MET A 234 1.04 6.35 5.44
N ALA A 235 0.20 5.37 5.80
CA ALA A 235 -1.24 5.42 5.58
C ALA A 235 -1.99 6.25 6.62
N GLY A 236 -1.45 6.35 7.85
CA GLY A 236 -2.10 7.02 8.97
C GLY A 236 -1.62 8.44 9.23
N ILE A 237 -0.32 8.71 9.05
CA ILE A 237 0.31 9.98 9.47
C ILE A 237 0.77 10.79 8.25
N TYR A 238 1.54 10.19 7.35
CA TYR A 238 2.11 10.89 6.18
C TYR A 238 1.13 11.02 5.01
N GLN A 239 -0.09 10.49 5.15
CA GLN A 239 -1.18 10.63 4.18
C GLN A 239 -0.81 10.11 2.78
N VAL A 240 -0.13 8.96 2.73
CA VAL A 240 0.10 8.15 1.53
C VAL A 240 -0.67 6.82 1.70
N PRO A 241 -2.01 6.83 1.47
CA PRO A 241 -2.87 5.71 1.86
C PRO A 241 -2.69 4.47 0.98
N MET A 242 -2.31 4.62 -0.30
CA MET A 242 -2.00 3.49 -1.17
C MET A 242 -0.56 3.04 -0.93
N VAL A 243 -0.36 2.21 0.10
CA VAL A 243 0.98 1.79 0.54
C VAL A 243 1.06 0.30 0.89
N GLY A 244 2.25 -0.29 0.69
CA GLY A 244 2.53 -1.72 0.88
C GLY A 244 4.03 -2.01 1.06
N SER A 245 4.38 -3.16 1.62
CA SER A 245 5.75 -3.72 1.52
C SER A 245 5.77 -4.85 0.49
N ASP A 246 6.96 -5.23 0.02
CA ASP A 246 7.08 -6.44 -0.79
C ASP A 246 6.89 -7.67 0.09
N VAL A 247 5.81 -8.39 -0.21
CA VAL A 247 5.36 -9.53 0.58
C VAL A 247 6.31 -10.70 0.37
N CYS A 248 6.66 -11.35 1.47
CA CYS A 248 7.73 -12.35 1.59
C CYS A 248 9.16 -11.76 1.64
N GLY A 249 9.33 -10.46 1.39
CA GLY A 249 10.63 -9.79 1.33
C GLY A 249 11.12 -9.63 -0.10
N PHE A 250 11.97 -8.64 -0.35
CA PHE A 250 12.62 -8.41 -1.63
C PHE A 250 14.02 -9.02 -1.66
N GLY A 251 14.89 -8.58 -0.74
CA GLY A 251 16.26 -9.10 -0.63
C GLY A 251 16.34 -10.37 0.21
N ALA A 252 17.35 -11.20 -0.04
CA ALA A 252 17.56 -12.51 0.61
C ALA A 252 16.43 -13.54 0.33
N ASN A 253 16.67 -14.79 0.74
CA ASN A 253 15.73 -15.90 0.52
C ASN A 253 14.69 -15.98 1.64
N THR A 254 13.41 -15.91 1.30
CA THR A 254 12.33 -16.18 2.26
C THR A 254 12.30 -17.65 2.69
N THR A 255 11.65 -17.90 3.83
CA THR A 255 11.23 -19.25 4.25
C THR A 255 9.74 -19.47 3.97
N GLU A 256 9.31 -20.74 3.92
CA GLU A 256 7.90 -21.10 3.73
C GLU A 256 6.99 -20.50 4.82
N THR A 257 7.41 -20.55 6.09
CA THR A 257 6.62 -20.05 7.23
C THR A 257 6.55 -18.53 7.25
N LEU A 258 7.65 -17.84 6.95
CA LEU A 258 7.66 -16.38 6.82
C LEU A 258 6.75 -15.94 5.68
N CYS A 259 6.89 -16.54 4.48
CA CYS A 259 6.08 -16.17 3.33
C CYS A 259 4.59 -16.48 3.54
N ALA A 260 4.25 -17.56 4.23
CA ALA A 260 2.87 -17.85 4.62
C ALA A 260 2.29 -16.77 5.56
N ARG A 261 3.03 -16.36 6.60
CA ARG A 261 2.62 -15.25 7.49
C ARG A 261 2.51 -13.93 6.76
N TRP A 262 3.44 -13.64 5.85
CA TRP A 262 3.45 -12.40 5.09
C TRP A 262 2.34 -12.34 4.04
N ALA A 263 1.99 -13.46 3.41
CA ALA A 263 0.82 -13.55 2.56
C ALA A 263 -0.48 -13.22 3.32
N MET A 264 -0.61 -13.71 4.57
CA MET A 264 -1.75 -13.39 5.42
C MET A 264 -1.79 -11.93 5.85
N LEU A 265 -0.67 -11.38 6.35
CA LEU A 265 -0.58 -9.98 6.78
C LEU A 265 -0.76 -9.01 5.60
N GLY A 266 -0.05 -9.26 4.50
CA GLY A 266 -0.02 -8.38 3.35
C GLY A 266 -1.37 -8.20 2.67
N ALA A 267 -2.28 -9.16 2.81
CA ALA A 267 -3.66 -9.03 2.34
C ALA A 267 -4.43 -7.89 3.03
N PHE A 268 -3.90 -7.32 4.12
CA PHE A 268 -4.41 -6.12 4.80
C PHE A 268 -3.59 -4.85 4.52
N TYR A 269 -2.60 -4.89 3.64
CA TYR A 269 -1.97 -3.67 3.12
C TYR A 269 -2.88 -3.04 2.05
N PRO A 270 -3.03 -1.70 2.00
CA PRO A 270 -3.73 -1.04 0.90
C PRO A 270 -3.16 -1.45 -0.48
N PHE A 271 -1.84 -1.50 -0.61
CA PHE A 271 -1.13 -2.05 -1.77
C PHE A 271 -0.56 -3.44 -1.43
N TYR A 272 -1.08 -4.50 -2.06
CA TYR A 272 -0.68 -5.89 -1.81
C TYR A 272 0.06 -6.47 -3.01
N ARG A 273 1.40 -6.55 -2.93
CA ARG A 273 2.29 -7.05 -3.98
C ARG A 273 3.31 -8.03 -3.37
N ASN A 274 3.47 -9.20 -4.00
CA ASN A 274 4.65 -10.03 -3.83
C ASN A 274 5.65 -9.65 -4.94
N HIS A 275 6.84 -9.25 -4.54
CA HIS A 275 7.94 -8.86 -5.43
C HIS A 275 9.25 -9.33 -4.80
N ASN A 276 10.28 -9.56 -5.61
CA ASN A 276 11.47 -10.30 -5.22
C ASN A 276 12.71 -9.75 -5.92
N GLY A 277 13.86 -9.89 -5.27
CA GLY A 277 15.17 -9.58 -5.84
C GLY A 277 15.57 -10.58 -6.92
N ASP A 278 16.48 -10.17 -7.80
CA ASP A 278 16.95 -10.97 -8.94
C ASP A 278 17.88 -12.13 -8.55
N THR A 279 18.51 -12.06 -7.38
CA THR A 279 19.37 -13.12 -6.82
C THR A 279 18.67 -14.04 -5.82
N SER A 280 17.41 -13.77 -5.48
CA SER A 280 16.64 -14.51 -4.48
C SER A 280 15.93 -15.73 -5.10
N ILE A 281 15.62 -16.75 -4.30
CA ILE A 281 14.80 -17.89 -4.74
C ILE A 281 13.38 -17.44 -5.12
N SER A 282 12.74 -18.17 -6.04
CA SER A 282 11.33 -17.99 -6.37
C SER A 282 10.45 -18.06 -5.11
N GLN A 283 9.48 -17.16 -5.04
CA GLN A 283 8.59 -17.02 -3.87
C GLN A 283 7.14 -16.68 -4.24
N GLU A 284 6.75 -16.93 -5.48
CA GLU A 284 5.35 -16.86 -5.87
C GLU A 284 4.52 -17.78 -4.97
N PHE A 285 3.29 -17.38 -4.65
CA PHE A 285 2.53 -18.10 -3.62
C PHE A 285 2.24 -19.57 -3.95
N TYR A 286 2.33 -19.99 -5.21
CA TYR A 286 2.14 -21.39 -5.61
C TYR A 286 3.36 -22.29 -5.37
N ILE A 287 4.52 -21.73 -5.00
CA ILE A 287 5.77 -22.50 -4.83
C ILE A 287 5.65 -23.51 -3.68
N TRP A 288 5.05 -23.13 -2.55
CA TRP A 288 4.80 -24.02 -1.42
C TRP A 288 3.30 -24.26 -1.21
N PRO A 289 2.86 -25.51 -0.92
CA PRO A 289 1.46 -25.80 -0.62
C PRO A 289 0.88 -24.97 0.54
N THR A 290 1.67 -24.74 1.61
CA THR A 290 1.25 -23.95 2.77
C THR A 290 1.07 -22.49 2.40
N VAL A 291 2.02 -21.90 1.66
CA VAL A 291 1.93 -20.52 1.20
C VAL A 291 0.76 -20.34 0.23
N ALA A 292 0.52 -21.32 -0.66
CA ALA A 292 -0.61 -21.29 -1.58
C ALA A 292 -1.94 -21.30 -0.82
N GLN A 293 -2.04 -22.09 0.26
CA GLN A 293 -3.23 -22.11 1.11
C GLN A 293 -3.39 -20.81 1.90
N ALA A 294 -2.30 -20.29 2.49
CA ALA A 294 -2.31 -18.99 3.18
C ALA A 294 -2.78 -17.88 2.24
N ALA A 295 -2.18 -17.78 1.04
CA ALA A 295 -2.57 -16.79 0.05
C ALA A 295 -4.03 -16.92 -0.40
N ARG A 296 -4.55 -18.15 -0.63
CA ARG A 296 -5.98 -18.35 -0.94
C ARG A 296 -6.89 -17.86 0.19
N ASN A 297 -6.55 -18.17 1.44
CA ASN A 297 -7.30 -17.73 2.60
C ASN A 297 -7.27 -16.19 2.72
N ALA A 298 -6.08 -15.60 2.64
CA ALA A 298 -5.85 -14.17 2.75
C ALA A 298 -6.56 -13.38 1.64
N ILE A 299 -6.40 -13.80 0.38
CA ILE A 299 -7.05 -13.19 -0.78
C ILE A 299 -8.57 -13.34 -0.67
N SER A 300 -9.07 -14.48 -0.17
CA SER A 300 -10.51 -14.66 0.06
C SER A 300 -11.07 -13.65 1.05
N ILE A 301 -10.38 -13.40 2.16
CA ILE A 301 -10.78 -12.39 3.15
C ILE A 301 -10.71 -10.99 2.52
N ARG A 302 -9.59 -10.65 1.89
CA ARG A 302 -9.39 -9.33 1.25
C ARG A 302 -10.47 -9.04 0.19
N TYR A 303 -10.80 -10.01 -0.65
CA TYR A 303 -11.78 -9.81 -1.71
C TYR A 303 -13.20 -9.71 -1.17
N GLN A 304 -13.52 -10.40 -0.07
CA GLN A 304 -14.77 -10.17 0.64
C GLN A 304 -14.84 -8.75 1.23
N LEU A 305 -13.72 -8.22 1.73
CA LEU A 305 -13.60 -6.86 2.26
C LEU A 305 -13.41 -5.77 1.20
N MET A 306 -13.36 -6.09 -0.10
CA MET A 306 -12.88 -5.16 -1.12
C MET A 306 -13.66 -3.84 -1.14
N ASP A 307 -14.99 -3.87 -1.08
CA ASP A 307 -15.79 -2.63 -1.10
C ASP A 307 -15.76 -1.88 0.24
N TYR A 308 -15.52 -2.57 1.36
CA TYR A 308 -15.20 -1.91 2.63
C TYR A 308 -13.87 -1.15 2.53
N MET A 309 -12.83 -1.80 2.01
CA MET A 309 -11.52 -1.18 1.78
C MET A 309 -11.60 -0.03 0.78
N TYR A 310 -12.39 -0.20 -0.30
CA TYR A 310 -12.62 0.84 -1.30
C TYR A 310 -13.38 2.04 -0.73
N THR A 311 -14.36 1.81 0.13
CA THR A 311 -15.09 2.86 0.84
C THR A 311 -14.14 3.63 1.77
N ALA A 312 -13.25 2.95 2.50
CA ALA A 312 -12.24 3.61 3.32
C ALA A 312 -11.27 4.48 2.50
N MET A 313 -10.81 3.99 1.34
CA MET A 313 -9.98 4.79 0.41
C MET A 313 -10.74 6.00 -0.15
N GLN A 314 -12.05 5.86 -0.39
CA GLN A 314 -12.88 6.96 -0.83
C GLN A 314 -13.10 8.01 0.27
N GLN A 315 -13.27 7.60 1.53
CA GLN A 315 -13.33 8.53 2.66
C GLN A 315 -12.01 9.29 2.81
N ALA A 316 -10.89 8.58 2.81
CA ALA A 316 -9.55 9.18 2.84
C ALA A 316 -9.35 10.24 1.74
N HIS A 317 -9.89 9.98 0.55
CA HIS A 317 -9.85 10.93 -0.56
C HIS A 317 -10.71 12.19 -0.32
N GLU A 318 -11.85 12.08 0.36
CA GLU A 318 -12.78 13.19 0.59
C GLU A 318 -12.45 14.04 1.81
N ASP A 319 -12.00 13.43 2.90
CA ASP A 319 -11.82 14.12 4.18
C ASP A 319 -10.46 13.89 4.86
N GLY A 320 -9.57 13.09 4.27
CA GLY A 320 -8.25 12.80 4.83
C GLY A 320 -8.26 11.76 5.96
N SER A 321 -9.37 11.07 6.20
CA SER A 321 -9.43 9.98 7.16
C SER A 321 -8.40 8.90 6.84
N PRO A 322 -7.62 8.43 7.84
CA PRO A 322 -6.60 7.43 7.59
C PRO A 322 -7.22 6.06 7.25
N VAL A 323 -6.68 5.39 6.22
CA VAL A 323 -7.14 4.06 5.83
C VAL A 323 -6.61 2.95 6.72
N LEU A 324 -5.47 3.18 7.37
CA LEU A 324 -4.96 2.33 8.45
C LEU A 324 -4.81 3.17 9.72
N ASN A 325 -5.31 2.65 10.84
CA ASN A 325 -5.33 3.35 12.11
C ASN A 325 -4.52 2.57 13.15
N SER A 326 -3.59 3.25 13.83
CA SER A 326 -3.02 2.74 15.08
C SER A 326 -4.11 2.64 16.15
N LEU A 327 -3.94 1.76 17.13
CA LEU A 327 -4.92 1.62 18.21
C LEU A 327 -5.16 2.92 18.96
N TRP A 328 -4.11 3.69 19.23
CA TRP A 328 -4.19 4.97 19.94
C TRP A 328 -4.99 6.02 19.17
N PHE A 329 -5.08 5.92 17.84
CA PHE A 329 -5.93 6.82 17.05
C PHE A 329 -7.41 6.55 17.29
N LYS A 330 -7.79 5.28 17.49
CA LYS A 330 -9.17 4.86 17.79
C LYS A 330 -9.51 4.91 19.29
N TYR A 331 -8.51 4.79 20.17
CA TYR A 331 -8.67 4.77 21.62
C TYR A 331 -7.68 5.72 22.32
N PRO A 332 -7.74 7.04 22.06
CA PRO A 332 -6.75 8.00 22.56
C PRO A 332 -6.74 8.10 24.10
N GLY A 333 -7.85 7.78 24.76
CA GLY A 333 -7.97 7.75 26.22
C GLY A 333 -7.37 6.51 26.89
N ASP A 334 -6.90 5.52 26.13
CA ASP A 334 -6.27 4.30 26.64
C ASP A 334 -4.75 4.35 26.40
N ALA A 335 -3.99 4.79 27.39
CA ALA A 335 -2.54 4.96 27.30
C ALA A 335 -1.77 3.66 26.99
N ASN A 336 -2.35 2.49 27.27
CA ASN A 336 -1.74 1.21 26.92
C ASN A 336 -1.62 0.99 25.40
N THR A 337 -2.37 1.76 24.60
CA THR A 337 -2.35 1.65 23.14
C THR A 337 -1.21 2.40 22.46
N TYR A 338 -0.51 3.29 23.19
CA TYR A 338 0.44 4.24 22.58
C TYR A 338 1.67 3.55 22.00
N GLY A 339 2.16 2.51 22.67
CA GLY A 339 3.32 1.73 22.22
C GLY A 339 2.97 0.57 21.27
N ILE A 340 1.71 0.43 20.84
CA ILE A 340 1.29 -0.69 20.00
C ILE A 340 1.47 -0.35 18.53
N ASP A 341 2.45 -0.99 17.89
CA ASP A 341 2.84 -0.82 16.50
C ASP A 341 2.76 -2.11 15.65
N LEU A 342 2.46 -3.25 16.29
CA LEU A 342 2.29 -4.56 15.64
C LEU A 342 0.82 -4.98 15.48
N GLN A 343 -0.12 -4.10 15.81
CA GLN A 343 -1.56 -4.30 15.67
C GLN A 343 -2.18 -3.03 15.09
N PHE A 344 -3.15 -3.16 14.19
CA PHE A 344 -3.75 -2.00 13.52
C PHE A 344 -5.19 -2.25 13.12
N PHE A 345 -5.93 -1.16 12.90
CA PHE A 345 -7.22 -1.20 12.26
C PHE A 345 -7.09 -0.88 10.76
N TYR A 346 -7.72 -1.68 9.90
CA TYR A 346 -8.04 -1.26 8.54
C TYR A 346 -9.38 -0.53 8.57
N GLY A 347 -9.39 0.72 8.12
CA GLY A 347 -10.50 1.64 8.32
C GLY A 347 -10.83 1.76 9.81
N ASP A 348 -12.12 1.81 10.13
CA ASP A 348 -12.61 1.98 11.49
C ASP A 348 -12.87 0.68 12.26
N SER A 349 -12.99 -0.43 11.53
CA SER A 349 -13.74 -1.59 12.03
C SER A 349 -12.96 -2.90 12.03
N ILE A 350 -11.88 -3.04 11.27
CA ILE A 350 -11.18 -4.33 11.11
C ILE A 350 -9.86 -4.31 11.87
N LEU A 351 -9.82 -4.92 13.05
CA LEU A 351 -8.61 -5.09 13.84
C LEU A 351 -7.82 -6.29 13.35
N VAL A 352 -6.57 -6.06 12.92
CA VAL A 352 -5.64 -7.08 12.43
C VAL A 352 -4.55 -7.29 13.47
N SER A 353 -4.35 -8.55 13.89
CA SER A 353 -3.39 -8.92 14.95
C SER A 353 -2.48 -10.06 14.49
N PRO A 354 -1.47 -9.78 13.65
CA PRO A 354 -0.59 -10.80 13.07
C PRO A 354 0.30 -11.50 14.10
N VAL A 355 0.64 -12.77 13.85
CA VAL A 355 1.72 -13.44 14.59
C VAL A 355 3.06 -12.89 14.12
N THR A 356 3.82 -12.30 15.04
CA THR A 356 5.06 -11.54 14.73
C THR A 356 6.36 -12.22 15.15
N ALA A 357 6.26 -13.25 15.98
CA ALA A 357 7.38 -14.07 16.41
C ALA A 357 7.66 -15.18 15.38
N GLU A 358 8.94 -15.38 15.08
CA GLU A 358 9.40 -16.39 14.15
C GLU A 358 8.90 -17.79 14.52
N ASN A 359 8.33 -18.48 13.53
CA ASN A 359 7.83 -19.87 13.64
C ASN A 359 6.81 -20.11 14.77
N SER A 360 6.26 -19.04 15.37
CA SER A 360 5.27 -19.14 16.42
C SER A 360 3.89 -19.47 15.87
N THR A 361 3.09 -20.15 16.69
CA THR A 361 1.64 -20.33 16.51
C THR A 361 0.84 -19.62 17.60
N SER A 362 1.48 -18.70 18.32
CA SER A 362 0.86 -17.88 19.36
C SER A 362 1.20 -16.41 19.18
N VAL A 363 0.29 -15.54 19.62
CA VAL A 363 0.45 -14.08 19.58
C VAL A 363 -0.26 -13.44 20.76
N ASP A 364 0.39 -12.45 21.36
CA ASP A 364 -0.20 -11.58 22.35
C ASP A 364 -0.84 -10.38 21.66
N ILE A 365 -2.15 -10.19 21.87
CA ILE A 365 -2.94 -9.12 21.24
C ILE A 365 -3.53 -8.23 22.32
N TYR A 366 -3.65 -6.93 22.07
CA TYR A 366 -4.30 -6.02 23.00
C TYR A 366 -5.75 -5.79 22.56
N LEU A 367 -6.70 -6.06 23.45
CA LEU A 367 -8.11 -5.79 23.21
C LEU A 367 -8.57 -4.66 24.15
N PRO A 368 -8.80 -3.43 23.62
CA PRO A 368 -9.39 -2.31 24.36
C PRO A 368 -10.70 -2.69 25.07
N LYS A 369 -11.16 -1.87 26.03
CA LYS A 369 -12.44 -2.08 26.72
C LYS A 369 -13.64 -1.79 25.80
N ASP A 370 -13.86 -2.68 24.84
CA ASP A 370 -14.93 -2.59 23.84
C ASP A 370 -15.40 -3.99 23.45
N THR A 371 -16.51 -4.07 22.72
CA THR A 371 -17.00 -5.30 22.11
C THR A 371 -16.29 -5.53 20.78
N PHE A 372 -15.81 -6.75 20.56
CA PHE A 372 -15.25 -7.21 19.30
C PHE A 372 -15.97 -8.48 18.86
N TYR A 373 -15.79 -8.87 17.60
CA TYR A 373 -16.28 -10.14 17.07
C TYR A 373 -15.18 -10.79 16.25
N ASP A 374 -14.92 -12.08 16.44
CA ASP A 374 -14.00 -12.80 15.55
C ASP A 374 -14.52 -12.77 14.11
N PHE A 375 -13.68 -12.41 13.13
CA PHE A 375 -14.13 -12.17 11.76
C PHE A 375 -14.62 -13.44 11.05
N VAL A 376 -14.08 -14.62 11.40
CA VAL A 376 -14.38 -15.88 10.72
C VAL A 376 -15.60 -16.57 11.34
N THR A 377 -15.63 -16.63 12.67
CA THR A 377 -16.66 -17.35 13.43
C THR A 377 -17.82 -16.45 13.86
N TYR A 378 -17.63 -15.13 13.80
CA TYR A 378 -18.55 -14.09 14.30
C TYR A 378 -18.86 -14.15 15.81
N GLN A 379 -18.10 -14.94 16.56
CA GLN A 379 -18.24 -15.02 18.01
C GLN A 379 -17.91 -13.68 18.66
N PRO A 380 -18.73 -13.18 19.61
CA PRO A 380 -18.38 -11.99 20.35
C PRO A 380 -17.20 -12.23 21.29
N VAL A 381 -16.28 -11.27 21.30
CA VAL A 381 -15.10 -11.21 22.16
C VAL A 381 -15.17 -9.91 22.95
N GLN A 382 -15.28 -10.00 24.27
CA GLN A 382 -15.31 -8.81 25.13
C GLN A 382 -13.88 -8.39 25.50
N GLY A 383 -13.43 -7.27 24.95
CA GLY A 383 -12.16 -6.68 25.31
C GLY A 383 -12.19 -6.08 26.71
N LYS A 384 -11.06 -6.20 27.43
CA LYS A 384 -10.92 -5.81 28.84
C LYS A 384 -9.93 -4.66 29.05
N GLY A 385 -9.37 -4.10 27.97
CA GLY A 385 -8.25 -3.17 28.04
C GLY A 385 -7.00 -3.86 28.55
N ALA A 386 -6.73 -5.05 28.01
CA ALA A 386 -5.64 -5.92 28.44
C ALA A 386 -5.13 -6.77 27.28
N THR A 387 -3.91 -7.24 27.44
CA THR A 387 -3.30 -8.23 26.54
C THR A 387 -3.94 -9.60 26.73
N VAL A 388 -4.18 -10.30 25.62
CA VAL A 388 -4.72 -11.66 25.56
C VAL A 388 -3.82 -12.49 24.66
N SER A 389 -3.36 -13.64 25.18
CA SER A 389 -2.58 -14.60 24.39
C SER A 389 -3.50 -15.51 23.58
N LEU A 390 -3.36 -15.47 22.27
CA LEU A 390 -4.00 -16.42 21.35
C LEU A 390 -2.99 -17.51 21.01
N THR A 391 -3.42 -18.78 21.07
CA THR A 391 -2.62 -19.96 20.74
C THR A 391 -3.23 -20.72 19.57
N ASN A 392 -2.46 -21.64 18.98
CA ASN A 392 -2.91 -22.48 17.85
C ASN A 392 -3.29 -21.68 16.59
N VAL A 393 -2.68 -20.51 16.40
CA VAL A 393 -2.83 -19.70 15.18
C VAL A 393 -2.00 -20.34 14.07
N ASN A 394 -2.66 -21.06 13.16
CA ASN A 394 -2.02 -21.74 12.02
C ASN A 394 -1.32 -20.74 11.09
N PHE A 395 -0.25 -21.14 10.39
CA PHE A 395 0.46 -20.31 9.40
C PHE A 395 -0.41 -19.83 8.24
N THR A 396 -1.56 -20.47 8.01
CA THR A 396 -2.55 -20.13 6.98
C THR A 396 -3.73 -19.32 7.51
N THR A 397 -3.65 -18.83 8.76
CA THR A 397 -4.65 -17.96 9.38
C THR A 397 -4.00 -16.73 10.03
N ILE A 398 -4.82 -15.71 10.27
CA ILE A 398 -4.44 -14.48 10.96
C ILE A 398 -5.62 -14.06 11.85
N PRO A 399 -5.38 -13.72 13.13
CA PRO A 399 -6.42 -13.17 13.98
C PRO A 399 -6.92 -11.83 13.44
N VAL A 400 -8.23 -11.77 13.20
CA VAL A 400 -8.92 -10.58 12.72
C VAL A 400 -10.22 -10.42 13.50
N HIS A 401 -10.46 -9.24 14.03
CA HIS A 401 -11.67 -8.93 14.77
C HIS A 401 -12.43 -7.75 14.15
N ILE A 402 -13.75 -7.82 14.16
CA ILE A 402 -14.64 -6.72 13.84
C ILE A 402 -14.89 -5.93 15.13
N LYS A 403 -14.57 -4.64 15.15
CA LYS A 403 -14.93 -3.73 16.24
C LYS A 403 -16.45 -3.59 16.31
N GLY A 404 -17.03 -3.73 17.50
CA GLY A 404 -18.43 -3.44 17.76
C GLY A 404 -18.78 -1.98 17.41
N GLY A 405 -20.03 -1.77 17.03
CA GLY A 405 -20.51 -0.50 16.49
C GLY A 405 -20.41 -0.42 14.95
N SER A 406 -20.04 -1.50 14.28
CA SER A 406 -19.72 -1.51 12.84
C SER A 406 -20.74 -2.29 12.02
N ILE A 407 -20.96 -1.83 10.78
CA ILE A 407 -21.69 -2.59 9.76
C ILE A 407 -20.79 -2.74 8.54
N LEU A 408 -20.54 -3.98 8.11
CA LEU A 408 -19.63 -4.29 7.02
C LEU A 408 -20.40 -4.75 5.77
N PRO A 409 -20.25 -4.08 4.62
CA PRO A 409 -20.70 -4.59 3.33
C PRO A 409 -19.64 -5.53 2.73
N LEU A 410 -19.79 -6.83 2.92
CA LEU A 410 -18.86 -7.83 2.40
C LEU A 410 -19.35 -8.39 1.07
N ARG A 411 -18.46 -8.68 0.13
CA ARG A 411 -18.82 -9.53 -1.03
C ARG A 411 -19.15 -10.93 -0.54
N SER A 412 -20.12 -11.57 -1.18
CA SER A 412 -20.64 -12.88 -0.77
C SER A 412 -19.63 -14.02 -0.92
N SER A 413 -18.62 -13.81 -1.77
CA SER A 413 -17.54 -14.75 -2.04
C SER A 413 -16.37 -14.03 -2.71
N SER A 414 -15.21 -14.67 -2.72
CA SER A 414 -14.04 -14.23 -3.48
C SER A 414 -14.20 -14.49 -4.99
N ALA A 415 -13.22 -14.01 -5.77
CA ALA A 415 -13.09 -14.26 -7.20
C ALA A 415 -11.62 -14.17 -7.62
N MET A 416 -11.31 -14.54 -8.87
CA MET A 416 -9.95 -14.49 -9.41
C MET A 416 -9.49 -13.07 -9.80
N THR A 417 -10.42 -12.15 -10.06
CA THR A 417 -10.14 -10.75 -10.43
C THR A 417 -11.22 -9.83 -9.86
N THR A 418 -10.90 -8.54 -9.72
CA THR A 418 -11.89 -7.52 -9.29
C THR A 418 -13.05 -7.37 -10.28
N LYS A 419 -12.82 -7.59 -11.58
CA LYS A 419 -13.90 -7.64 -12.58
C LYS A 419 -14.93 -8.71 -12.24
N ALA A 420 -14.49 -9.94 -11.95
CA ALA A 420 -15.37 -11.03 -11.56
C ALA A 420 -15.95 -10.86 -10.14
N LEU A 421 -15.19 -10.25 -9.23
CA LEU A 421 -15.62 -9.96 -7.86
C LEU A 421 -16.81 -9.00 -7.83
N ARG A 422 -16.81 -8.00 -8.72
CA ARG A 422 -17.86 -6.97 -8.76
C ARG A 422 -19.23 -7.52 -9.15
N GLU A 423 -19.31 -8.72 -9.73
CA GLU A 423 -20.55 -9.44 -10.00
C GLU A 423 -21.07 -10.23 -8.79
N LYS A 424 -20.28 -10.38 -7.72
CA LYS A 424 -20.71 -11.05 -6.50
C LYS A 424 -21.64 -10.15 -5.69
N ASP A 425 -22.71 -10.75 -5.16
CA ASP A 425 -23.64 -10.08 -4.24
C ASP A 425 -22.97 -9.68 -2.93
N PHE A 426 -23.71 -8.98 -2.07
CA PHE A 426 -23.26 -8.54 -0.75
C PHE A 426 -23.89 -9.33 0.39
N ASN A 427 -23.07 -9.64 1.40
CA ASN A 427 -23.47 -10.03 2.74
C ASN A 427 -23.25 -8.83 3.67
N ILE A 428 -24.32 -8.30 4.26
CA ILE A 428 -24.22 -7.21 5.23
C ILE A 428 -24.06 -7.80 6.63
N VAL A 429 -22.92 -7.56 7.26
CA VAL A 429 -22.64 -8.01 8.64
C VAL A 429 -22.86 -6.86 9.60
N VAL A 430 -23.81 -6.99 10.51
CA VAL A 430 -24.14 -6.02 11.55
C VAL A 430 -23.51 -6.47 12.86
N ALA A 431 -22.52 -5.73 13.34
CA ALA A 431 -21.77 -5.99 14.57
C ALA A 431 -22.05 -4.89 15.62
N PRO A 432 -23.11 -5.04 16.45
CA PRO A 432 -23.48 -4.04 17.44
C PRO A 432 -22.38 -3.73 18.45
N GLY A 433 -22.31 -2.48 18.91
CA GLY A 433 -21.49 -2.09 20.04
C GLY A 433 -22.14 -2.46 21.38
N SER A 434 -21.46 -2.11 22.46
CA SER A 434 -21.99 -2.25 23.82
C SER A 434 -23.27 -1.45 24.07
N ASP A 435 -23.50 -0.38 23.30
CA ASP A 435 -24.72 0.43 23.28
C ASP A 435 -25.86 -0.17 22.43
N GLY A 436 -25.62 -1.34 21.81
CA GLY A 436 -26.57 -2.03 20.95
C GLY A 436 -26.76 -1.41 19.56
N LYS A 437 -25.94 -0.43 19.17
CA LYS A 437 -26.00 0.25 17.87
C LYS A 437 -24.86 -0.16 16.96
N ALA A 438 -25.01 0.09 15.66
CA ALA A 438 -23.91 0.00 14.71
C ALA A 438 -24.14 0.92 13.50
N SER A 439 -23.06 1.31 12.83
CA SER A 439 -23.10 2.07 11.58
C SER A 439 -22.05 1.60 10.58
N GLY A 440 -22.30 1.85 9.30
CA GLY A 440 -21.35 1.58 8.23
C GLY A 440 -21.73 2.32 6.95
N GLN A 441 -20.86 2.25 5.96
CA GLN A 441 -21.05 2.90 4.67
C GLN A 441 -20.66 1.96 3.52
N LEU A 442 -21.24 2.20 2.35
CA LEU A 442 -20.86 1.55 1.10
C LEU A 442 -20.80 2.58 -0.03
N TYR A 443 -19.62 2.73 -0.62
CA TYR A 443 -19.40 3.49 -1.85
C TYR A 443 -19.12 2.55 -3.02
N ILE A 444 -19.81 2.78 -4.15
CA ILE A 444 -19.57 2.06 -5.41
C ILE A 444 -19.57 3.06 -6.57
N ASP A 445 -18.52 3.04 -7.38
CA ASP A 445 -18.43 3.69 -8.69
C ASP A 445 -17.97 2.67 -9.75
N ASP A 446 -17.61 3.13 -10.96
CA ASP A 446 -17.08 2.27 -12.03
C ASP A 446 -15.67 1.72 -11.76
N GLY A 447 -14.98 2.20 -10.73
CA GLY A 447 -13.63 1.81 -10.32
C GLY A 447 -12.50 2.36 -11.18
N VAL A 448 -12.78 3.06 -12.28
CA VAL A 448 -11.78 3.38 -13.33
C VAL A 448 -11.78 4.85 -13.74
N SER A 449 -12.92 5.54 -13.75
CA SER A 449 -13.01 6.92 -14.23
C SER A 449 -12.40 7.90 -13.24
N LEU A 450 -11.56 8.83 -13.70
CA LEU A 450 -10.95 9.87 -12.88
C LEU A 450 -12.00 10.69 -12.11
N LYS A 451 -13.11 11.00 -12.79
CA LYS A 451 -14.30 11.62 -12.22
C LYS A 451 -15.49 10.73 -12.54
N PRO A 452 -15.94 9.88 -11.60
CA PRO A 452 -17.07 9.00 -11.85
C PRO A 452 -18.34 9.79 -12.18
N GLY A 453 -19.03 9.42 -13.26
CA GLY A 453 -20.28 10.08 -13.67
C GLY A 453 -21.48 9.73 -12.80
N SER A 454 -21.53 8.50 -12.27
CA SER A 454 -22.52 8.08 -11.29
C SER A 454 -21.90 7.20 -10.20
N SER A 455 -22.45 7.29 -8.99
CA SER A 455 -22.02 6.50 -7.83
C SER A 455 -23.22 6.05 -7.01
N THR A 456 -23.06 4.94 -6.29
CA THR A 456 -23.95 4.50 -5.22
C THR A 456 -23.29 4.83 -3.88
N ARG A 457 -24.02 5.50 -2.99
CA ARG A 457 -23.60 5.88 -1.63
C ARG A 457 -24.68 5.47 -0.65
N LEU A 458 -24.38 4.47 0.17
CA LEU A 458 -25.33 3.96 1.16
C LEU A 458 -24.79 4.20 2.56
N GLN A 459 -25.67 4.69 3.43
CA GLN A 459 -25.50 4.69 4.88
C GLN A 459 -26.26 3.49 5.46
N LEU A 460 -25.57 2.71 6.28
CA LEU A 460 -26.12 1.58 7.00
C LEU A 460 -26.17 1.96 8.47
N ASN A 461 -27.35 1.84 9.09
CA ASN A 461 -27.56 2.16 10.50
C ASN A 461 -28.33 1.04 11.19
N TYR A 462 -27.88 0.63 12.37
CA TYR A 462 -28.55 -0.33 13.22
C TYR A 462 -28.88 0.31 14.56
N ILE A 463 -30.18 0.51 14.82
CA ILE A 463 -30.69 1.14 16.04
C ILE A 463 -31.94 0.37 16.46
N ASN A 464 -32.13 0.15 17.76
CA ASN A 464 -33.31 -0.53 18.32
C ASN A 464 -33.61 -1.87 17.62
N LYS A 465 -32.57 -2.68 17.40
CA LYS A 465 -32.64 -3.98 16.71
C LYS A 465 -33.10 -3.94 15.25
N GLN A 466 -33.06 -2.77 14.61
CA GLN A 466 -33.42 -2.60 13.20
C GLN A 466 -32.25 -2.04 12.40
N LEU A 467 -31.83 -2.78 11.37
CA LEU A 467 -30.97 -2.31 10.30
C LEU A 467 -31.80 -1.47 9.32
N THR A 468 -31.26 -0.34 8.89
CA THR A 468 -31.75 0.49 7.78
C THR A 468 -30.59 0.75 6.83
N VAL A 469 -30.81 0.46 5.54
CA VAL A 469 -29.88 0.75 4.45
C VAL A 469 -30.52 1.78 3.53
N ALA A 470 -30.01 3.01 3.58
CA ALA A 470 -30.55 4.15 2.85
C ALA A 470 -29.45 4.94 2.15
N GLY A 471 -29.80 5.71 1.13
CA GLY A 471 -28.84 6.52 0.38
C GLY A 471 -29.18 6.56 -1.11
N SER A 472 -28.20 6.95 -1.92
CA SER A 472 -28.34 7.06 -3.37
C SER A 472 -27.80 5.84 -4.09
N THR A 473 -28.50 5.41 -5.15
CA THR A 473 -28.19 4.20 -5.93
C THR A 473 -27.95 4.55 -7.40
N GLY A 474 -27.12 5.58 -7.63
CA GLY A 474 -26.89 6.13 -8.96
C GLY A 474 -26.04 5.24 -9.87
N PHE A 475 -25.20 4.37 -9.30
CA PHE A 475 -24.40 3.44 -10.08
C PHE A 475 -25.19 2.15 -10.34
N LYS A 476 -25.38 1.81 -11.63
CA LYS A 476 -26.08 0.59 -12.04
C LYS A 476 -25.19 -0.63 -11.80
N THR A 477 -25.67 -1.56 -10.99
CA THR A 477 -25.02 -2.85 -10.73
C THR A 477 -26.06 -3.95 -10.65
N ASN A 478 -25.66 -5.18 -11.00
CA ASN A 478 -26.47 -6.38 -10.86
C ASN A 478 -26.39 -6.97 -9.44
N SER A 479 -25.41 -6.54 -8.63
CA SER A 479 -25.22 -7.02 -7.27
C SER A 479 -26.42 -6.67 -6.39
N LYS A 480 -26.76 -7.61 -5.52
CA LYS A 480 -27.86 -7.51 -4.54
C LYS A 480 -27.31 -7.62 -3.13
N ILE A 481 -28.12 -7.26 -2.14
CA ILE A 481 -27.94 -7.75 -0.77
C ILE A 481 -28.50 -9.18 -0.75
N ALA A 482 -27.61 -10.17 -0.70
CA ALA A 482 -27.98 -11.58 -0.61
C ALA A 482 -28.39 -11.94 0.81
N THR A 483 -27.60 -11.54 1.80
CA THR A 483 -27.85 -11.85 3.22
C THR A 483 -27.60 -10.66 4.13
N VAL A 484 -28.26 -10.66 5.29
CA VAL A 484 -27.91 -9.83 6.45
C VAL A 484 -27.60 -10.76 7.62
N THR A 485 -26.48 -10.55 8.28
CA THR A 485 -26.05 -11.32 9.45
C THR A 485 -25.95 -10.38 10.65
N PHE A 486 -26.78 -10.60 11.67
CA PHE A 486 -26.69 -9.89 12.95
C PHE A 486 -25.82 -10.67 13.93
N LEU A 487 -24.81 -10.02 14.49
CA LEU A 487 -23.90 -10.60 15.48
C LEU A 487 -24.35 -10.30 16.92
N GLY A 488 -23.89 -11.12 17.87
CA GLY A 488 -24.12 -10.89 19.30
C GLY A 488 -25.58 -11.08 19.75
N VAL A 489 -26.37 -11.84 18.99
CA VAL A 489 -27.76 -12.13 19.32
C VAL A 489 -27.78 -13.25 20.38
N SER A 490 -27.94 -12.89 21.66
CA SER A 490 -27.85 -13.84 22.79
C SER A 490 -29.05 -14.78 22.92
N GLN A 491 -30.20 -14.40 22.38
CA GLN A 491 -31.46 -15.14 22.45
C GLN A 491 -32.09 -15.22 21.07
N LYS A 492 -32.66 -16.38 20.75
CA LYS A 492 -33.38 -16.59 19.49
C LYS A 492 -34.53 -15.58 19.37
N PRO A 493 -34.59 -14.76 18.30
CA PRO A 493 -35.73 -13.87 18.08
C PRO A 493 -37.03 -14.65 17.90
N ASN A 494 -38.14 -14.07 18.32
CA ASN A 494 -39.47 -14.63 18.10
C ASN A 494 -39.92 -14.43 16.64
N ALA A 495 -39.46 -13.35 16.02
CA ALA A 495 -39.71 -13.05 14.63
C ALA A 495 -38.59 -12.20 14.02
N VAL A 496 -38.45 -12.31 12.70
CA VAL A 496 -37.61 -11.43 11.89
C VAL A 496 -38.50 -10.73 10.88
N TYR A 497 -38.24 -9.45 10.65
CA TYR A 497 -38.98 -8.61 9.71
C TYR A 497 -38.04 -8.11 8.62
N LEU A 498 -38.51 -8.12 7.37
CA LEU A 498 -37.87 -7.49 6.22
C LEU A 498 -38.88 -6.53 5.60
N ASP A 499 -38.53 -5.25 5.51
CA ASP A 499 -39.41 -4.17 5.03
C ASP A 499 -40.80 -4.20 5.68
N SER A 500 -40.77 -4.21 7.02
CA SER A 500 -41.96 -4.25 7.89
C SER A 500 -42.82 -5.52 7.77
N ARG A 501 -42.42 -6.51 6.96
CA ARG A 501 -43.15 -7.79 6.83
C ARG A 501 -42.42 -8.88 7.59
N LYS A 502 -43.16 -9.64 8.42
CA LYS A 502 -42.63 -10.84 9.07
C LYS A 502 -42.26 -11.86 7.99
N ILE A 503 -41.01 -12.34 8.01
CA ILE A 503 -40.55 -13.34 7.04
C ILE A 503 -40.71 -14.76 7.58
N SER A 504 -40.76 -15.73 6.67
CA SER A 504 -40.87 -17.15 7.01
C SER A 504 -39.70 -17.60 7.92
N PRO A 505 -39.93 -18.48 8.90
CA PRO A 505 -38.85 -19.13 9.66
C PRO A 505 -37.82 -19.86 8.79
N SER A 506 -38.17 -20.28 7.57
CA SER A 506 -37.23 -20.89 6.63
C SER A 506 -36.28 -19.89 5.94
N SER A 507 -36.58 -18.59 6.02
CA SER A 507 -35.80 -17.52 5.39
C SER A 507 -34.74 -16.92 6.31
N TRP A 508 -34.59 -17.44 7.54
CA TRP A 508 -33.54 -17.03 8.46
C TRP A 508 -33.12 -18.18 9.38
N LYS A 509 -31.89 -18.11 9.90
CA LYS A 509 -31.31 -19.09 10.80
C LYS A 509 -30.74 -18.39 12.03
N TYR A 510 -31.01 -18.94 13.21
CA TYR A 510 -30.32 -18.58 14.44
C TYR A 510 -29.29 -19.65 14.77
N ASP A 511 -28.07 -19.23 15.06
CA ASP A 511 -27.01 -20.07 15.59
C ASP A 511 -26.71 -19.64 17.03
N SER A 512 -27.06 -20.49 18.00
CA SER A 512 -26.85 -20.20 19.42
C SER A 512 -25.38 -20.22 19.82
N ASN A 513 -24.56 -21.01 19.12
CA ASN A 513 -23.14 -21.09 19.40
C ASN A 513 -22.50 -19.80 18.94
N ALA A 514 -22.63 -19.46 17.64
CA ALA A 514 -22.07 -18.25 17.05
C ALA A 514 -22.75 -16.95 17.53
N LYS A 515 -23.94 -17.07 18.16
CA LYS A 515 -24.81 -15.95 18.54
C LYS A 515 -25.15 -15.07 17.35
N THR A 516 -25.51 -15.70 16.23
CA THR A 516 -25.83 -15.02 14.98
C THR A 516 -27.25 -15.27 14.51
N VAL A 517 -27.82 -14.28 13.84
CA VAL A 517 -29.03 -14.43 13.03
C VAL A 517 -28.70 -14.07 11.59
N VAL A 518 -28.79 -15.05 10.70
CA VAL A 518 -28.60 -14.85 9.25
C VAL A 518 -29.96 -14.87 8.59
N LEU A 519 -30.28 -13.86 7.78
CA LEU A 519 -31.50 -13.81 6.98
C LEU A 519 -31.17 -13.69 5.49
N THR A 520 -31.94 -14.39 4.67
CA THR A 520 -31.88 -14.31 3.21
C THR A 520 -32.72 -13.13 2.73
N VAL A 521 -32.12 -12.25 1.91
CA VAL A 521 -32.73 -11.00 1.43
C VAL A 521 -33.06 -11.07 -0.06
N GLY A 522 -32.03 -11.15 -0.91
CA GLY A 522 -32.16 -11.14 -2.38
C GLY A 522 -32.67 -9.84 -3.00
N LYS A 523 -32.39 -8.67 -2.40
CA LYS A 523 -32.91 -7.35 -2.83
C LYS A 523 -31.82 -6.45 -3.40
N SER A 524 -32.22 -5.44 -4.18
CA SER A 524 -31.32 -4.41 -4.69
C SER A 524 -30.59 -3.68 -3.57
N LEU A 525 -29.46 -3.05 -3.91
CA LEU A 525 -28.71 -2.20 -3.00
C LEU A 525 -29.56 -0.96 -2.66
N GLY A 526 -29.79 -0.69 -1.37
CA GLY A 526 -30.55 0.46 -0.88
C GLY A 526 -32.06 0.22 -0.68
N GLY A 527 -32.66 1.01 0.22
CA GLY A 527 -34.10 0.96 0.51
C GLY A 527 -34.53 -0.29 1.28
N LEU A 528 -33.66 -0.80 2.16
CA LEU A 528 -33.88 -2.04 2.92
C LEU A 528 -33.95 -1.77 4.42
N THR A 529 -34.92 -2.41 5.08
CA THR A 529 -34.99 -2.49 6.55
C THR A 529 -35.08 -3.93 7.01
N ALA A 530 -34.30 -4.31 8.02
CA ALA A 530 -34.35 -5.65 8.61
C ALA A 530 -34.36 -5.54 10.15
N ARG A 531 -35.34 -6.15 10.82
CA ARG A 531 -35.54 -6.02 12.28
C ARG A 531 -35.66 -7.38 12.96
N LEU A 532 -34.99 -7.51 14.11
CA LEU A 532 -35.16 -8.63 15.03
C LEU A 532 -36.21 -8.27 16.10
N ALA A 533 -37.16 -9.18 16.37
CA ALA A 533 -38.23 -8.99 17.35
C ALA A 533 -38.22 -10.07 18.43
#